data_AF-H6N3H1-F1
#
_entry.id   AF-H6N3H1-F1
#
_cell.length_a   1.000
_cell.length_b   1.000
_cell.length_c   1.000
_cell.angle_alpha   90.00
_cell.angle_beta   90.00
_cell.angle_gamma   90.00
#
_symmetry.space_group_name_H-M   'P 1'
#
loop_
_entity.id
_entity.type
_entity.pdbx_description
1 polymer ?
#
loop_
_entity_poly.entity_id
_entity_poly.type
_entity_poly.pdbx_seq_one_letter_code
_entity_poly.pdbx_strand_id
1 'polypeptide(L)'
;MSGYSLGALVVGDFLAAQARGQCRDCEVLAVVNIANPARRAGQSYGLPSHGFGIDGQHAPWPTGVDVFEIANLVDGITSLPASSPWRQVADQIRTFSLGNPQVWFEHMVAQLDGMEVTQASANWWDPSFWQGYAEAPAWLRGYLFDGQHQAAYLQPRWYDQRGNRVPAVELVADVVASYA
;
A
#
# COMPACT_ATOMS: atom_id res chain seq x y z
N MET A 1 -1.00 -1.29 -17.30
CA MET A 1 -1.54 -2.30 -16.35
C MET A 1 -2.16 -1.60 -15.17
N SER A 2 -3.12 -2.22 -14.49
CA SER A 2 -3.69 -1.69 -13.26
C SER A 2 -3.91 -2.76 -12.21
N GLY A 3 -3.81 -2.37 -10.94
CA GLY A 3 -3.99 -3.26 -9.79
C GLY A 3 -4.62 -2.52 -8.62
N TYR A 4 -5.44 -3.22 -7.84
CA TYR A 4 -5.99 -2.72 -6.59
C TYR A 4 -5.59 -3.66 -5.44
N SER A 5 -5.11 -3.10 -4.33
CA SER A 5 -4.72 -3.86 -3.14
C SER A 5 -3.78 -5.02 -3.51
N LEU A 6 -4.09 -6.26 -3.17
CA LEU A 6 -3.30 -7.44 -3.55
C LEU A 6 -3.05 -7.57 -5.06
N GLY A 7 -3.97 -7.10 -5.91
CA GLY A 7 -3.76 -7.06 -7.35
C GLY A 7 -2.59 -6.16 -7.76
N ALA A 8 -2.31 -5.10 -6.99
CA ALA A 8 -1.14 -4.26 -7.21
C ALA A 8 0.18 -4.97 -6.88
N LEU A 9 0.17 -5.92 -5.93
CA LEU A 9 1.34 -6.79 -5.69
C LEU A 9 1.60 -7.69 -6.90
N VAL A 10 0.55 -8.27 -7.48
CA VAL A 10 0.68 -9.09 -8.70
C VAL A 10 1.27 -8.28 -9.86
N VAL A 11 0.78 -7.05 -10.07
CA VAL A 11 1.33 -6.14 -11.08
C VAL A 11 2.80 -5.81 -10.77
N GLY A 12 3.11 -5.51 -9.51
CA GLY A 12 4.48 -5.18 -9.08
C GLY A 12 5.46 -6.35 -9.25
N ASP A 13 5.05 -7.56 -8.91
CA ASP A 13 5.85 -8.78 -9.07
C ASP A 13 6.07 -9.11 -10.55
N PHE A 14 5.06 -8.90 -11.40
CA PHE A 14 5.18 -9.01 -12.86
C PHE A 14 6.22 -8.01 -13.41
N LEU A 15 6.17 -6.74 -13.01
CA LEU A 15 7.13 -5.74 -13.47
C LEU A 15 8.53 -6.03 -12.94
N ALA A 16 8.66 -6.49 -11.71
CA ALA A 16 9.95 -6.92 -11.17
C ALA A 16 10.52 -8.13 -11.95
N ALA A 17 9.67 -9.07 -12.38
CA ALA A 17 10.05 -10.15 -13.28
C ALA A 17 10.50 -9.63 -14.65
N GLN A 18 9.75 -8.67 -15.21
CA GLN A 18 10.09 -8.01 -16.47
C GLN A 18 11.44 -7.31 -16.41
N ALA A 19 11.73 -6.60 -15.32
CA ALA A 19 13.00 -5.93 -15.08
C ALA A 19 14.19 -6.91 -15.00
N ARG A 20 13.95 -8.16 -14.59
CA ARG A 20 14.94 -9.25 -14.61
C ARG A 20 15.07 -9.94 -15.97
N GLY A 21 14.40 -9.41 -17.01
CA GLY A 21 14.44 -9.95 -18.37
C GLY A 21 13.54 -11.17 -18.59
N GLN A 22 12.57 -11.41 -17.70
CA GLN A 22 11.45 -12.33 -17.93
C GLN A 22 10.38 -11.59 -18.77
N CYS A 23 9.51 -12.29 -19.52
CA CYS A 23 8.41 -11.64 -20.30
C CYS A 23 8.87 -10.50 -21.25
N ARG A 24 9.91 -10.76 -22.07
CA ARG A 24 10.54 -9.75 -22.95
C ARG A 24 9.66 -9.27 -24.11
N ASP A 25 8.62 -10.03 -24.41
CA ASP A 25 7.63 -9.80 -25.45
C ASP A 25 6.39 -9.04 -24.95
N CYS A 26 6.31 -8.75 -23.65
CA CYS A 26 5.27 -7.92 -23.08
C CYS A 26 5.72 -6.45 -23.06
N GLU A 27 4.96 -5.57 -23.71
CA GLU A 27 5.15 -4.13 -23.61
C GLU A 27 4.20 -3.55 -22.54
N VAL A 28 4.76 -2.82 -21.58
CA VAL A 28 4.00 -2.09 -20.57
C VAL A 28 4.44 -0.63 -20.63
N LEU A 29 3.52 0.25 -21.02
CA LEU A 29 3.79 1.69 -21.12
C LEU A 29 3.59 2.40 -19.77
N ALA A 30 2.54 2.03 -19.06
CA ALA A 30 2.18 2.63 -17.79
C ALA A 30 1.54 1.64 -16.82
N VAL A 31 1.68 1.93 -15.54
CA VAL A 31 1.12 1.18 -14.42
C VAL A 31 0.40 2.14 -13.50
N VAL A 32 -0.86 1.84 -13.21
CA VAL A 32 -1.66 2.57 -12.23
C VAL A 32 -2.18 1.64 -11.16
N ASN A 33 -1.69 1.81 -9.94
CA ASN A 33 -2.10 1.01 -8.80
C ASN A 33 -2.92 1.85 -7.83
N ILE A 34 -3.97 1.26 -7.28
CA ILE A 34 -4.70 1.80 -6.15
C ILE A 34 -4.39 0.94 -4.93
N ALA A 35 -4.14 1.57 -3.79
CA ALA A 35 -4.01 0.87 -2.52
C ALA A 35 -2.87 -0.18 -2.49
N ASN A 36 -1.73 0.07 -3.16
CA ASN A 36 -0.64 -0.90 -3.31
C ASN A 36 0.07 -1.21 -1.97
N PRO A 37 0.02 -2.47 -1.47
CA PRO A 37 0.71 -2.86 -0.24
C PRO A 37 2.23 -2.85 -0.35
N ALA A 38 2.81 -2.77 -1.55
CA ALA A 38 4.27 -2.65 -1.76
C ALA A 38 4.68 -1.26 -2.27
N ARG A 39 3.83 -0.23 -2.13
CA ARG A 39 4.11 1.13 -2.60
C ARG A 39 5.41 1.69 -2.01
N ARG A 40 6.25 2.32 -2.83
CA ARG A 40 7.46 3.00 -2.35
C ARG A 40 7.16 4.30 -1.60
N ALA A 41 8.05 4.64 -0.67
CA ALA A 41 7.98 5.93 0.00
C ALA A 41 8.11 7.08 -1.00
N GLY A 42 7.33 8.15 -0.81
CA GLY A 42 7.31 9.31 -1.69
C GLY A 42 6.55 9.13 -3.01
N GLN A 43 6.15 7.91 -3.39
CA GLN A 43 5.31 7.70 -4.57
C GLN A 43 3.84 7.81 -4.20
N SER A 44 3.17 8.86 -4.66
CA SER A 44 1.71 8.99 -4.58
C SER A 44 1.19 9.95 -5.64
N TYR A 45 0.17 9.56 -6.39
CA TYR A 45 -0.44 10.31 -7.47
C TYR A 45 -1.77 10.94 -7.03
N GLY A 46 -1.99 12.19 -7.43
CA GLY A 46 -3.19 12.98 -7.10
C GLY A 46 -3.29 13.46 -5.65
N LEU A 47 -2.52 12.91 -4.72
CA LEU A 47 -2.40 13.39 -3.34
C LEU A 47 -1.10 12.91 -2.72
N PRO A 48 -0.29 13.77 -2.07
CA PRO A 48 0.90 13.31 -1.36
C PRO A 48 0.57 12.31 -0.25
N SER A 49 1.41 11.29 -0.10
CA SER A 49 1.27 10.27 0.93
C SER A 49 2.63 9.97 1.56
N HIS A 50 2.63 9.74 2.87
CA HIS A 50 3.83 9.43 3.66
C HIS A 50 3.93 7.93 3.94
N GLY A 51 5.04 7.50 4.56
CA GLY A 51 5.30 6.09 4.81
C GLY A 51 5.44 5.29 3.50
N PHE A 52 5.26 3.98 3.60
CA PHE A 52 5.32 3.05 2.47
C PHE A 52 4.38 1.87 2.71
N GLY A 53 4.19 1.03 1.68
CA GLY A 53 3.30 -0.11 1.76
C GLY A 53 3.68 -1.10 2.88
N ILE A 54 2.68 -1.76 3.48
CA ILE A 54 2.87 -2.70 4.59
C ILE A 54 3.73 -3.91 4.19
N ASP A 55 3.63 -4.42 2.96
CA ASP A 55 4.46 -5.48 2.35
C ASP A 55 5.91 -5.00 2.04
N GLY A 56 6.22 -3.76 2.43
CA GLY A 56 7.49 -3.12 2.16
C GLY A 56 7.45 -2.29 0.89
N GLN A 57 8.62 -2.08 0.28
CA GLN A 57 8.77 -1.31 -0.94
C GLN A 57 9.10 -2.26 -2.09
N HIS A 58 8.33 -2.19 -3.18
CA HIS A 58 8.55 -3.06 -4.34
C HIS A 58 9.97 -2.90 -4.91
N ALA A 59 10.49 -4.00 -5.48
CA ALA A 59 11.76 -4.01 -6.20
C ALA A 59 11.74 -3.04 -7.41
N PRO A 60 12.89 -2.66 -7.96
CA PRO A 60 12.93 -1.80 -9.14
C PRO A 60 12.12 -2.40 -10.30
N TRP A 61 11.32 -1.56 -10.94
CA TRP A 61 10.59 -1.89 -12.16
C TRP A 61 11.37 -1.44 -13.40
N PRO A 62 10.98 -1.86 -14.62
CA PRO A 62 11.69 -1.49 -15.83
C PRO A 62 11.72 0.03 -16.01
N THR A 63 12.84 0.53 -16.54
CA THR A 63 12.96 1.94 -16.93
C THR A 63 12.03 2.26 -18.09
N GLY A 64 11.40 3.44 -18.08
CA GLY A 64 10.50 3.87 -19.16
C GLY A 64 9.04 3.44 -18.98
N VAL A 65 8.71 2.74 -17.88
CA VAL A 65 7.31 2.53 -17.46
C VAL A 65 6.88 3.71 -16.60
N ASP A 66 5.81 4.38 -16.99
CA ASP A 66 5.21 5.44 -16.18
C ASP A 66 4.43 4.83 -15.00
N VAL A 67 4.69 5.32 -13.78
CA VAL A 67 4.16 4.73 -12.54
C VAL A 67 3.26 5.72 -11.80
N PHE A 68 2.01 5.30 -11.59
CA PHE A 68 0.99 6.05 -10.89
C PHE A 68 0.50 5.25 -9.67
N GLU A 69 0.98 5.61 -8.49
CA GLU A 69 0.59 4.96 -7.24
C GLU A 69 -0.46 5.82 -6.52
N ILE A 70 -1.71 5.37 -6.40
CA ILE A 70 -2.78 6.13 -5.75
C ILE A 70 -2.95 5.61 -4.33
N ALA A 71 -2.50 6.41 -3.36
CA ALA A 71 -2.51 6.05 -1.95
C ALA A 71 -3.41 6.99 -1.14
N ASN A 72 -4.11 6.42 -0.15
CA ASN A 72 -4.79 7.18 0.89
C ASN A 72 -3.83 7.35 2.07
N LEU A 73 -3.60 8.58 2.53
CA LEU A 73 -2.62 8.88 3.57
C LEU A 73 -2.94 8.24 4.94
N VAL A 74 -4.19 7.85 5.18
CA VAL A 74 -4.63 7.17 6.40
C VAL A 74 -4.92 5.67 6.17
N ASP A 75 -4.53 5.14 5.01
CA ASP A 75 -4.59 3.70 4.75
C ASP A 75 -3.30 3.02 5.21
N GLY A 76 -3.39 2.26 6.30
CA GLY A 76 -2.28 1.54 6.90
C GLY A 76 -1.70 0.44 5.99
N ILE A 77 -2.38 0.04 4.92
CA ILE A 77 -1.81 -0.90 3.94
C ILE A 77 -0.82 -0.19 3.02
N THR A 78 -1.02 1.08 2.67
CA THR A 78 -0.16 1.78 1.73
C THR A 78 0.80 2.78 2.34
N SER A 79 0.47 3.30 3.52
CA SER A 79 1.08 4.54 4.05
C SER A 79 1.60 4.40 5.45
N LEU A 80 1.90 3.17 5.84
CA LEU A 80 2.34 2.84 7.17
C LEU A 80 3.70 3.48 7.49
N PRO A 81 3.88 4.10 8.67
CA PRO A 81 5.18 4.56 9.12
C PRO A 81 6.22 3.43 9.21
N ALA A 82 7.50 3.78 9.11
CA ALA A 82 8.59 2.80 9.23
C ALA A 82 8.66 2.17 10.63
N SER A 83 8.32 2.94 11.67
CA SER A 83 8.33 2.53 13.07
C SER A 83 7.09 1.76 13.51
N SER A 84 6.12 1.53 12.61
CA SER A 84 4.87 0.88 13.01
C SER A 84 5.07 -0.61 13.31
N PRO A 85 4.55 -1.13 14.43
CA PRO A 85 4.65 -2.55 14.75
C PRO A 85 3.91 -3.45 13.76
N TRP A 86 2.93 -2.92 13.01
CA TRP A 86 2.24 -3.66 11.95
C TRP A 86 3.16 -4.18 10.85
N ARG A 87 4.37 -3.62 10.71
CA ARG A 87 5.36 -4.14 9.74
C ARG A 87 5.87 -5.53 10.05
N GLN A 88 5.69 -6.00 11.29
CA GLN A 88 6.14 -7.33 11.70
C GLN A 88 5.24 -8.45 11.20
N VAL A 89 4.01 -8.11 10.82
CA VAL A 89 3.03 -9.03 10.24
C VAL A 89 2.86 -8.79 8.74
N ALA A 90 3.75 -7.99 8.14
CA ALA A 90 3.79 -7.70 6.71
C ALA A 90 3.83 -8.95 5.83
N ASP A 91 4.57 -9.98 6.26
CA ASP A 91 4.70 -11.25 5.53
C ASP A 91 3.34 -11.97 5.35
N GLN A 92 2.34 -11.64 6.17
CA GLN A 92 0.99 -12.21 6.07
C GLN A 92 0.14 -11.55 4.98
N ILE A 93 0.54 -10.40 4.45
CA ILE A 93 -0.21 -9.69 3.41
C ILE A 93 -0.31 -10.54 2.15
N ARG A 94 0.77 -11.23 1.80
CA ARG A 94 0.82 -12.13 0.64
C ARG A 94 0.08 -13.45 0.87
N THR A 95 -0.24 -13.81 2.12
CA THR A 95 -0.96 -15.06 2.46
C THR A 95 -2.47 -14.86 2.58
N PHE A 96 -2.98 -13.68 2.19
CA PHE A 96 -4.39 -13.34 2.25
C PHE A 96 -5.29 -14.40 1.59
N SER A 97 -6.39 -14.73 2.28
CA SER A 97 -7.42 -15.63 1.78
C SER A 97 -8.75 -14.90 1.59
N LEU A 98 -9.30 -15.00 0.38
CA LEU A 98 -10.61 -14.43 0.02
C LEU A 98 -11.79 -15.07 0.76
N GLY A 99 -11.59 -16.24 1.38
CA GLY A 99 -12.68 -16.99 2.02
C GLY A 99 -13.18 -16.36 3.32
N ASN A 100 -12.30 -15.72 4.09
CA ASN A 100 -12.68 -15.01 5.31
C ASN A 100 -11.63 -13.93 5.67
N PRO A 101 -11.74 -12.73 5.10
CA PRO A 101 -10.78 -11.64 5.34
C PRO A 101 -10.73 -11.21 6.81
N GLN A 102 -11.86 -11.29 7.53
CA GLN A 102 -11.88 -10.95 8.96
C GLN A 102 -11.04 -11.94 9.78
N VAL A 103 -11.22 -13.24 9.58
CA VAL A 103 -10.46 -14.26 10.30
C VAL A 103 -8.97 -14.17 9.95
N TRP A 104 -8.61 -14.02 8.67
CA TRP A 104 -7.22 -13.79 8.27
C TRP A 104 -6.62 -12.59 9.02
N PHE A 105 -7.38 -11.51 9.13
CA PHE A 105 -6.92 -10.31 9.80
C PHE A 105 -6.84 -10.48 11.32
N GLU A 106 -7.79 -11.14 11.96
CA GLU A 106 -7.72 -11.48 13.39
C GLU A 106 -6.48 -12.33 13.70
N HIS A 107 -6.13 -13.28 12.83
CA HIS A 107 -4.88 -14.04 12.94
C HIS A 107 -3.65 -13.13 12.84
N MET A 108 -3.67 -12.15 11.95
CA MET A 108 -2.60 -11.16 11.82
C MET A 108 -2.46 -10.31 13.09
N VAL A 109 -3.56 -9.86 13.69
CA VAL A 109 -3.55 -9.11 14.96
C VAL A 109 -3.06 -9.98 16.12
N ALA A 110 -3.50 -11.24 16.20
CA ALA A 110 -3.10 -12.16 17.25
C ALA A 110 -1.57 -12.42 17.25
N GLN A 111 -0.91 -12.33 16.10
CA GLN A 111 0.56 -12.44 16.02
C GLN A 111 1.28 -11.26 16.65
N LEU A 112 0.63 -10.10 16.79
CA LEU A 112 1.20 -8.95 17.50
C LEU A 112 1.16 -9.09 19.02
N ASP A 113 0.38 -10.03 19.55
CA ASP A 113 0.28 -10.25 20.99
C ASP A 113 1.65 -10.64 21.57
N GLY A 114 2.07 -9.97 22.64
CA GLY A 114 3.39 -10.13 23.25
C GLY A 114 4.59 -9.57 22.46
N MET A 115 4.43 -9.15 21.20
CA MET A 115 5.54 -8.59 20.40
C MET A 115 6.08 -7.28 20.97
N GLU A 116 5.22 -6.48 21.60
CA GLU A 116 5.61 -5.23 22.26
C GLU A 116 6.69 -5.47 23.31
N VAL A 117 6.47 -6.45 24.19
CA VAL A 117 7.40 -6.76 25.31
C VAL A 117 8.76 -7.19 24.75
N THR A 118 8.77 -8.03 23.71
CA THR A 118 10.02 -8.46 23.07
C THR A 118 10.74 -7.29 22.41
N GLN A 119 10.05 -6.44 21.66
CA GLN A 119 10.70 -5.34 20.92
C GLN A 119 11.07 -4.14 21.77
N ALA A 120 10.29 -3.85 22.82
CA ALA A 120 10.60 -2.79 23.77
C ALA A 120 11.97 -3.04 24.40
N SER A 121 12.36 -4.30 24.65
CA SER A 121 13.69 -4.62 25.19
C SER A 121 14.85 -4.08 24.33
N ALA A 122 14.68 -4.04 23.01
CA ALA A 122 15.68 -3.54 22.06
C ALA A 122 15.53 -2.04 21.73
N ASN A 123 14.31 -1.50 21.81
CA ASN A 123 13.95 -0.19 21.27
C ASN A 123 13.34 0.79 22.30
N TRP A 124 13.34 0.47 23.60
CA TRP A 124 12.71 1.29 24.65
C TRP A 124 13.20 2.75 24.68
N TRP A 125 14.43 3.00 24.21
CA TRP A 125 15.07 4.31 24.22
C TRP A 125 14.71 5.16 22.99
N ASP A 126 14.09 4.57 21.96
CA ASP A 126 13.72 5.25 20.73
C ASP A 126 12.30 5.86 20.86
N PRO A 127 12.14 7.19 20.83
CA PRO A 127 10.81 7.81 20.89
C PRO A 127 9.90 7.42 19.72
N SER A 128 10.48 7.15 18.54
CA SER A 128 9.71 6.80 17.34
C SER A 128 9.08 5.41 17.43
N PHE A 129 9.68 4.51 18.21
CA PHE A 129 9.12 3.20 18.55
C PHE A 129 7.81 3.38 19.33
N TRP A 130 7.84 4.14 20.43
CA TRP A 130 6.65 4.38 21.25
C TRP A 130 5.54 5.12 20.51
N GLN A 131 5.90 6.07 19.65
CA GLN A 131 4.94 6.73 18.77
C GLN A 131 4.27 5.72 17.82
N GLY A 132 5.05 4.84 17.19
CA GLY A 132 4.53 3.81 16.29
C GLY A 132 3.53 2.87 16.96
N TYR A 133 3.80 2.46 18.20
CA TYR A 133 2.87 1.65 19.01
C TYR A 133 1.63 2.43 19.42
N ALA A 134 1.76 3.70 19.81
CA ALA A 134 0.62 4.55 20.17
C ALA A 134 -0.33 4.79 18.97
N GLU A 135 0.21 4.87 17.75
CA GLU A 135 -0.57 5.08 16.53
C GLU A 135 -1.14 3.77 15.93
N ALA A 136 -0.55 2.61 16.26
CA ALA A 136 -0.92 1.31 15.71
C ALA A 136 -2.44 1.01 15.76
N PRO A 137 -3.17 1.27 16.87
CA PRO A 137 -4.62 1.04 16.92
C PRO A 137 -5.42 1.88 15.91
N ALA A 138 -4.94 3.08 15.56
CA ALA A 138 -5.62 3.94 14.60
C ALA A 138 -5.51 3.38 13.17
N TRP A 139 -4.33 2.89 12.78
CA TRP A 139 -4.11 2.23 11.48
C TRP A 139 -4.99 0.99 11.32
N LEU A 140 -5.04 0.18 12.38
CA LEU A 140 -5.89 -1.00 12.49
C LEU A 140 -7.37 -0.68 12.26
N ARG A 141 -7.87 0.30 13.02
CA ARG A 141 -9.25 0.75 12.95
C ARG A 141 -9.58 1.34 11.58
N GLY A 142 -8.66 2.10 11.00
CA GLY A 142 -8.77 2.69 9.67
C GLY A 142 -9.06 1.64 8.59
N TYR A 143 -8.33 0.53 8.65
CA TYR A 143 -8.52 -0.61 7.75
C TYR A 143 -9.85 -1.36 8.01
N LEU A 144 -10.10 -1.75 9.26
CA LEU A 144 -11.22 -2.63 9.60
C LEU A 144 -12.59 -1.96 9.58
N PHE A 145 -12.68 -0.73 10.06
CA PHE A 145 -13.97 -0.12 10.43
C PHE A 145 -14.22 1.19 9.70
N ASP A 146 -13.20 2.03 9.52
CA ASP A 146 -13.39 3.37 8.97
C ASP A 146 -13.33 3.40 7.42
N GLY A 147 -13.10 2.24 6.78
CA GLY A 147 -13.17 2.08 5.32
C GLY A 147 -12.02 2.74 4.57
N GLN A 148 -10.86 2.95 5.21
CA GLN A 148 -9.75 3.70 4.61
C GLN A 148 -9.06 2.95 3.47
N HIS A 149 -9.16 1.62 3.41
CA HIS A 149 -8.57 0.80 2.36
C HIS A 149 -9.52 0.54 1.18
N GLN A 150 -10.82 0.80 1.34
CA GLN A 150 -11.87 0.48 0.37
C GLN A 150 -12.74 1.69 0.03
N ALA A 151 -13.57 2.15 0.97
CA ALA A 151 -14.57 3.18 0.71
C ALA A 151 -13.94 4.54 0.42
N ALA A 152 -12.80 4.86 1.06
CA ALA A 152 -12.09 6.11 0.85
C ALA A 152 -11.69 6.34 -0.61
N TYR A 153 -11.34 5.29 -1.36
CA TYR A 153 -10.93 5.36 -2.76
C TYR A 153 -12.06 5.71 -3.74
N LEU A 154 -13.31 5.58 -3.28
CA LEU A 154 -14.50 5.96 -4.05
C LEU A 154 -14.95 7.40 -3.77
N GLN A 155 -14.28 8.11 -2.86
CA GLN A 155 -14.63 9.48 -2.47
C GLN A 155 -13.74 10.50 -3.18
N PRO A 156 -14.24 11.71 -3.47
CA PRO A 156 -13.47 12.78 -4.13
C PRO A 156 -12.41 13.38 -3.20
N ARG A 157 -11.30 12.67 -3.02
CA ARG A 157 -10.21 13.00 -2.10
C ARG A 157 -8.90 13.36 -2.80
N TRP A 158 -8.70 12.87 -4.03
CA TRP A 158 -7.50 13.17 -4.81
C TRP A 158 -7.75 14.34 -5.75
N TYR A 159 -6.68 14.90 -6.29
CA TYR A 159 -6.74 15.99 -7.26
C TYR A 159 -6.31 15.51 -8.64
N ASP A 160 -7.12 15.80 -9.65
CA ASP A 160 -6.75 15.61 -11.05
C ASP A 160 -5.68 16.64 -11.51
N GLN A 161 -5.22 16.53 -12.75
CA GLN A 161 -4.26 17.49 -13.32
C GLN A 161 -4.80 18.93 -13.41
N ARG A 162 -6.12 19.12 -13.33
CA ARG A 162 -6.80 20.41 -13.38
C ARG A 162 -7.05 20.98 -11.97
N GLY A 163 -6.69 20.24 -10.92
CA GLY A 163 -6.89 20.62 -9.52
C GLY A 163 -8.31 20.34 -8.99
N ASN A 164 -9.15 19.59 -9.70
CA ASN A 164 -10.47 19.18 -9.22
C ASN A 164 -10.36 17.99 -8.27
N ARG A 165 -11.22 17.95 -7.25
CA ARG A 165 -11.32 16.78 -6.38
C ARG A 165 -12.08 15.66 -7.08
N VAL A 166 -11.43 14.50 -7.20
CA VAL A 166 -11.94 13.31 -7.88
C VAL A 166 -11.67 12.05 -7.06
N PRO A 167 -12.50 11.00 -7.21
CA PRO A 167 -12.20 9.69 -6.65
C PRO A 167 -11.00 9.03 -7.35
N ALA A 168 -10.36 8.08 -6.69
CA ALA A 168 -9.18 7.40 -7.23
C ALA A 168 -9.48 6.68 -8.55
N VAL A 169 -10.69 6.16 -8.70
CA VAL A 169 -11.13 5.47 -9.93
C VAL A 169 -11.17 6.41 -11.15
N GLU A 170 -11.43 7.70 -10.95
CA GLU A 170 -11.38 8.70 -12.03
C GLU A 170 -9.94 9.01 -12.43
N LEU A 171 -9.02 9.11 -11.46
CA LEU A 171 -7.59 9.23 -11.77
C LEU A 171 -7.06 8.04 -12.58
N VAL A 172 -7.51 6.82 -12.25
CA VAL A 172 -7.18 5.63 -13.04
C VAL A 172 -7.70 5.77 -14.46
N ALA A 173 -8.94 6.21 -14.63
CA ALA A 173 -9.54 6.41 -15.94
C ALA A 173 -8.77 7.46 -16.77
N ASP A 174 -8.38 8.57 -16.15
CA ASP A 174 -7.58 9.63 -16.79
C ASP A 174 -6.20 9.13 -17.23
N VAL A 175 -5.53 8.36 -16.37
CA VAL A 175 -4.25 7.73 -16.72
C VAL A 175 -4.46 6.78 -17.90
N VAL A 176 -5.42 5.86 -17.83
CA VAL A 176 -5.69 4.90 -18.91
C VAL A 176 -6.00 5.60 -20.23
N ALA A 177 -6.82 6.66 -20.20
CA ALA A 177 -7.18 7.44 -21.38
C ALA A 177 -5.98 8.16 -22.02
N SER A 178 -4.90 8.40 -21.27
CA SER A 178 -3.69 9.05 -21.78
C SER A 178 -2.79 8.10 -22.58
N TYR A 179 -3.05 6.79 -22.55
CA TYR A 179 -2.30 5.76 -23.27
C TYR A 179 -3.17 4.92 -24.23
N ALA A 180 -4.44 5.31 -24.44
CA ALA A 180 -5.38 4.68 -25.37
C ALA A 180 -5.39 5.41 -26.72
#